data_AF-A0A2W1MLH3-F1
#
_entry.id   AF-A0A2W1MLH3-F1
#
_cell.length_a   1.000
_cell.length_b   1.000
_cell.length_c   1.000
_cell.angle_alpha   90.00
_cell.angle_beta   90.00
_cell.angle_gamma   90.00
#
_symmetry.space_group_name_H-M   'P 1'
#
loop_
_entity.id
_entity.type
_entity.pdbx_description
1 polymer ?
#
loop_
_entity_poly.entity_id
_entity_poly.type
_entity_poly.pdbx_seq_one_letter_code
_entity_poly.pdbx_strand_id
1 'polypeptide(L)'
;MSQPPLSPSQTLGRLALIGLGLATLAGTFAYVAGWIGPQRLTPQRIIDTFEANAGSYPGYRKNHAKGLCISGHFASNGAAAGLSRAEVFAPGDVPVVGRLAIGGSNPYAPDASVPVRSLALQLRTASGQEWRTGMNTPPVLPVSTIEGFFEQVLASKPDPATGKPDPARLQAFFAAHPESAAFRQWAKDNKPSNSFANATYNSINAFRLVDGDGKGRYVRWAMEPETPYQPLAGEADDKDFLAHDLLQRLQRGPLRWHLVLTLA
;
A
#
# COMPACT_ATOMS: atom_id res chain seq x y z
N MET A 1 7.52 4.99 66.45
CA MET A 1 7.69 3.53 66.59
C MET A 1 8.44 3.03 65.36
N SER A 2 9.69 2.60 65.52
CA SER A 2 10.52 2.06 64.44
C SER A 2 10.03 0.65 64.10
N GLN A 3 9.77 0.36 62.82
CA GLN A 3 9.40 -1.01 62.45
C GLN A 3 10.57 -1.98 62.74
N PRO A 4 10.31 -3.19 63.27
CA PRO A 4 11.34 -4.17 63.51
C PRO A 4 12.02 -4.59 62.20
N PRO A 5 13.34 -4.89 62.22
CA PRO A 5 14.06 -5.35 61.03
C PRO A 5 13.48 -6.69 60.54
N LEU A 6 13.52 -6.89 59.22
CA LEU A 6 13.05 -8.12 58.59
C LEU A 6 13.91 -9.31 58.99
N SER A 7 13.28 -10.48 59.18
CA SER A 7 14.02 -11.73 59.34
C SER A 7 14.74 -12.11 58.02
N PRO A 8 15.79 -12.97 58.08
CA PRO A 8 16.45 -13.46 56.87
C PRO A 8 15.49 -14.12 55.86
N SER A 9 14.48 -14.86 56.34
CA SER A 9 13.45 -15.48 55.49
C SER A 9 12.52 -14.46 54.83
N GLN A 10 12.15 -13.39 55.55
CA GLN A 10 11.35 -12.30 54.99
C GLN A 10 12.14 -11.51 53.93
N THR A 11 13.43 -11.27 54.17
CA THR A 11 14.32 -10.63 53.20
C THR A 11 14.49 -11.48 51.94
N LEU A 12 14.76 -12.77 52.08
CA LEU A 12 14.85 -13.71 50.95
C LEU A 12 13.53 -13.78 50.17
N GLY A 13 12.38 -13.85 50.85
CA GLY A 13 11.07 -13.86 50.21
C GLY A 13 10.80 -12.59 49.40
N ARG A 14 11.13 -11.41 49.95
CA ARG A 14 10.99 -10.13 49.24
C ARG A 14 11.94 -10.02 48.04
N LEU A 15 13.19 -10.45 48.18
CA LEU A 15 14.14 -10.47 47.07
C LEU A 15 13.71 -11.44 45.97
N ALA A 16 13.16 -12.61 46.32
CA ALA A 16 12.61 -13.55 45.35
C ALA A 16 11.41 -12.95 44.59
N LEU A 17 10.51 -12.24 45.27
CA LEU A 17 9.39 -11.54 44.64
C LEU A 17 9.86 -10.43 43.69
N ILE A 18 10.87 -9.64 44.09
CA ILE A 18 11.47 -8.62 43.23
C ILE A 18 12.13 -9.28 42.01
N GLY A 19 12.91 -10.34 42.22
CA GLY A 19 13.57 -11.09 41.16
C GLY A 19 12.58 -11.68 40.16
N LEU A 20 11.48 -12.26 40.65
CA LEU A 20 10.39 -12.76 39.81
C LEU A 20 9.72 -11.63 39.01
N GLY A 21 9.49 -10.47 39.64
CA GLY A 21 8.95 -9.29 38.96
C GLY A 21 9.84 -8.81 37.82
N LEU A 22 11.15 -8.69 38.07
CA LEU A 22 12.13 -8.29 37.05
C LEU A 22 12.25 -9.33 35.93
N ALA A 23 12.31 -10.62 36.26
CA ALA A 23 12.38 -11.69 35.28
C ALA A 23 11.12 -11.75 34.40
N THR A 24 9.94 -11.54 34.99
CA THR A 24 8.67 -11.49 34.25
C THR A 24 8.62 -10.28 33.32
N LEU A 25 9.06 -9.11 33.79
CA LEU A 25 9.14 -7.90 32.96
C LEU A 25 10.12 -8.08 31.80
N ALA A 26 11.33 -8.58 32.07
CA ALA A 26 12.35 -8.83 31.06
C ALA A 26 11.92 -9.91 30.06
N GLY A 27 11.30 -10.99 30.53
CA GLY A 27 10.74 -12.05 29.68
C GLY A 27 9.59 -11.55 28.81
N THR A 28 8.69 -10.72 29.36
CA THR A 28 7.61 -10.08 28.59
C THR A 28 8.17 -9.13 27.56
N PHE A 29 9.18 -8.33 27.91
CA PHE A 29 9.87 -7.45 26.96
C PHE A 29 10.52 -8.25 25.83
N ALA A 30 11.30 -9.29 26.15
CA ALA A 30 11.94 -10.15 25.16
C ALA A 30 10.92 -10.86 24.26
N TYR A 31 9.79 -11.30 24.84
CA TYR A 31 8.68 -11.87 24.08
C TYR A 31 8.06 -10.81 23.18
N VAL A 32 7.62 -9.65 23.67
CA VAL A 32 6.98 -8.59 22.85
C VAL A 32 7.92 -8.05 21.77
N ALA A 33 9.21 -7.93 22.07
CA ALA A 33 10.26 -7.56 21.11
C ALA A 33 10.52 -8.65 20.05
N GLY A 34 9.96 -9.85 20.23
CA GLY A 34 10.11 -10.96 19.28
C GLY A 34 11.46 -11.67 19.34
N TRP A 35 12.23 -11.49 20.42
CA TRP A 35 13.52 -12.17 20.62
C TRP A 35 13.34 -13.63 21.01
N ILE A 36 12.25 -13.94 21.71
CA ILE A 36 11.85 -15.28 22.12
C ILE A 36 10.39 -15.55 21.69
N GLY A 37 10.08 -16.80 21.33
CA GLY A 37 8.76 -17.21 20.83
C GLY A 37 8.73 -17.46 19.31
N PRO A 38 7.53 -17.71 18.72
CA PRO A 38 7.41 -17.99 17.30
C PRO A 38 7.83 -16.78 16.46
N GLN A 39 8.51 -17.05 15.34
CA GLN A 39 8.93 -16.03 14.40
C GLN A 39 7.71 -15.30 13.80
N ARG A 40 7.40 -14.11 14.32
CA ARG A 40 6.31 -13.28 13.81
C ARG A 40 6.73 -12.56 12.53
N LEU A 41 5.76 -12.33 11.65
CA LEU A 41 5.97 -11.43 10.52
C LEU A 41 6.06 -10.00 11.05
N THR A 42 7.19 -9.34 10.79
CA THR A 42 7.44 -7.96 11.20
C THR A 42 7.52 -7.05 9.97
N PRO A 43 7.25 -5.74 10.11
CA PRO A 43 7.44 -4.79 9.01
C PRO A 43 8.86 -4.84 8.43
N GLN A 44 9.88 -5.00 9.30
CA GLN A 44 11.27 -5.12 8.87
C GLN A 44 11.48 -6.35 7.98
N ARG A 45 10.92 -7.51 8.34
CA ARG A 45 11.06 -8.73 7.55
C ARG A 45 10.43 -8.61 6.15
N ILE A 46 9.33 -7.87 6.03
CA ILE A 46 8.73 -7.56 4.72
C ILE A 46 9.69 -6.68 3.90
N ILE A 47 10.24 -5.62 4.52
CA ILE A 47 11.21 -4.72 3.88
C ILE A 47 12.46 -5.48 3.42
N ASP A 48 13.05 -6.29 4.30
CA ASP A 48 14.23 -7.09 4.01
C ASP A 48 13.99 -8.04 2.83
N THR A 49 12.77 -8.58 2.72
CA THR A 49 12.40 -9.48 1.63
C THR A 49 12.27 -8.73 0.30
N PHE A 50 11.75 -7.50 0.29
CA PHE A 50 11.77 -6.66 -0.91
C PHE A 50 13.20 -6.36 -1.37
N GLU A 51 14.09 -6.01 -0.44
CA GLU A 51 15.48 -5.70 -0.76
C GLU A 51 16.25 -6.96 -1.20
N ALA A 52 15.98 -8.11 -0.60
CA ALA A 52 16.58 -9.39 -1.01
C ALA A 52 16.16 -9.81 -2.43
N ASN A 53 14.96 -9.40 -2.89
CA ASN A 53 14.45 -9.73 -4.20
C ASN A 53 14.91 -8.79 -5.31
N ALA A 54 15.04 -7.50 -5.01
CA ALA A 54 15.28 -6.46 -6.03
C ALA A 54 16.61 -5.72 -5.87
N GLY A 55 17.32 -5.92 -4.78
CA GLY A 55 18.45 -5.08 -4.36
C GLY A 55 18.01 -3.92 -3.48
N SER A 56 18.99 -3.27 -2.85
CA SER A 56 18.77 -2.08 -2.02
C SER A 56 18.97 -0.81 -2.85
N TYR A 57 17.96 0.07 -2.80
CA TYR A 57 17.98 1.39 -3.45
C TYR A 57 17.74 2.48 -2.38
N PRO A 58 18.80 3.01 -1.74
CA PRO A 58 18.67 4.05 -0.72
C PRO A 58 17.90 5.27 -1.24
N GLY A 59 17.00 5.82 -0.43
CA GLY A 59 16.14 6.95 -0.80
C GLY A 59 14.89 6.60 -1.62
N TYR A 60 14.78 5.37 -2.15
CA TYR A 60 13.60 4.92 -2.88
C TYR A 60 12.66 4.05 -2.03
N ARG A 61 11.39 4.01 -2.43
CA ARG A 61 10.37 3.15 -1.82
C ARG A 61 10.68 1.67 -2.11
N LYS A 62 10.36 0.77 -1.16
CA LYS A 62 10.56 -0.69 -1.32
C LYS A 62 9.58 -1.35 -2.27
N ASN A 63 8.46 -0.70 -2.55
CA ASN A 63 7.56 -1.01 -3.64
C ASN A 63 7.07 0.31 -4.24
N HIS A 64 6.67 0.31 -5.50
CA HIS A 64 6.38 1.51 -6.27
C HIS A 64 7.55 2.49 -6.31
N ALA A 65 8.77 1.95 -6.47
CA ALA A 65 10.02 2.71 -6.40
C ALA A 65 10.10 3.80 -7.48
N LYS A 66 9.77 3.45 -8.73
CA LYS A 66 9.72 4.37 -9.87
C LYS A 66 8.38 5.09 -9.95
N GLY A 67 8.40 6.42 -9.97
CA GLY A 67 7.20 7.23 -10.05
C GLY A 67 7.45 8.73 -9.88
N LEU A 68 6.44 9.53 -10.14
CA LEU A 68 6.49 11.00 -10.22
C LEU A 68 5.46 11.62 -9.29
N CYS A 69 5.83 12.70 -8.63
CA CYS A 69 4.87 13.50 -7.87
C CYS A 69 4.11 14.44 -8.81
N ILE A 70 2.83 14.66 -8.50
CA ILE A 70 1.96 15.62 -9.17
C ILE A 70 1.30 16.51 -8.11
N SER A 71 0.87 17.69 -8.51
CA SER A 71 0.04 18.57 -7.67
C SER A 71 -1.18 19.05 -8.47
N GLY A 72 -2.22 19.43 -7.75
CA GLY A 72 -3.45 19.93 -8.33
C GLY A 72 -4.49 20.23 -7.27
N HIS A 73 -5.75 20.15 -7.66
CA HIS A 73 -6.89 20.45 -6.80
C HIS A 73 -8.01 19.43 -7.01
N PHE A 74 -8.73 19.13 -5.93
CA PHE A 74 -9.94 18.31 -5.94
C PHE A 74 -11.15 19.21 -5.79
N ALA A 75 -11.91 19.33 -6.88
CA ALA A 75 -13.19 20.02 -6.90
C ALA A 75 -14.29 19.05 -6.44
N SER A 76 -14.59 19.07 -5.14
CA SER A 76 -15.67 18.27 -4.57
C SER A 76 -17.02 18.85 -4.95
N ASN A 77 -17.88 18.01 -5.51
CA ASN A 77 -19.26 18.36 -5.86
C ASN A 77 -20.24 18.22 -4.67
N GLY A 78 -19.76 17.82 -3.48
CA GLY A 78 -20.60 17.65 -2.29
C GLY A 78 -21.42 16.37 -2.21
N ALA A 79 -21.42 15.52 -3.24
CA ALA A 79 -22.35 14.37 -3.32
C ALA A 79 -22.14 13.34 -2.18
N ALA A 80 -20.96 13.33 -1.58
CA ALA A 80 -20.62 12.43 -0.47
C ALA A 80 -20.64 13.10 0.92
N ALA A 81 -20.97 14.40 1.02
CA ALA A 81 -20.99 15.13 2.30
C ALA A 81 -21.99 14.53 3.31
N GLY A 82 -23.13 14.01 2.83
CA GLY A 82 -24.11 13.32 3.67
C GLY A 82 -23.71 11.88 4.05
N LEU A 83 -22.66 11.33 3.43
CA LEU A 83 -22.19 9.95 3.69
C LEU A 83 -21.00 9.90 4.64
N SER A 84 -20.30 11.02 4.83
CA SER A 84 -19.06 11.09 5.57
C SER A 84 -18.85 12.46 6.20
N ARG A 85 -18.39 12.49 7.45
CA ARG A 85 -17.92 13.72 8.11
C ARG A 85 -16.56 14.22 7.61
N ALA A 86 -15.88 13.49 6.71
CA ALA A 86 -14.61 13.94 6.17
C ALA A 86 -14.81 15.19 5.31
N GLU A 87 -14.07 16.25 5.62
CA GLU A 87 -14.24 17.59 5.04
C GLU A 87 -13.97 17.61 3.53
N VAL A 88 -13.13 16.70 3.03
CA VAL A 88 -12.84 16.56 1.60
C VAL A 88 -14.09 16.30 0.76
N PHE A 89 -15.17 15.78 1.35
CA PHE A 89 -16.43 15.51 0.64
C PHE A 89 -17.44 16.67 0.70
N ALA A 90 -17.18 17.73 1.47
CA ALA A 90 -17.99 18.94 1.41
C ALA A 90 -17.78 19.65 0.06
N PRO A 91 -18.76 20.40 -0.48
CA PRO A 91 -18.56 21.20 -1.69
C PRO A 91 -17.38 22.17 -1.53
N GLY A 92 -16.48 22.21 -2.51
CA GLY A 92 -15.33 23.11 -2.47
C GLY A 92 -14.11 22.59 -3.23
N ASP A 93 -13.01 23.34 -3.11
CA ASP A 93 -11.73 23.01 -3.73
C ASP A 93 -10.70 22.66 -2.64
N VAL A 94 -10.02 21.52 -2.80
CA VAL A 94 -9.02 21.02 -1.85
C VAL A 94 -7.69 20.78 -2.55
N PRO A 95 -6.57 21.39 -2.10
CA PRO A 95 -5.25 21.11 -2.64
C PRO A 95 -4.88 19.62 -2.55
N VAL A 96 -4.29 19.11 -3.62
CA VAL A 96 -3.87 17.72 -3.75
C VAL A 96 -2.39 17.65 -4.05
N VAL A 97 -1.68 16.80 -3.31
CA VAL A 97 -0.39 16.25 -3.74
C VAL A 97 -0.60 14.79 -4.07
N GLY A 98 -0.22 14.39 -5.27
CA GLY A 98 -0.34 13.02 -5.74
C GLY A 98 1.01 12.41 -6.09
N ARG A 99 1.01 11.10 -6.27
CA ARG A 99 2.12 10.36 -6.85
C ARG A 99 1.64 9.27 -7.77
N LEU A 100 2.11 9.31 -9.00
CA LEU A 100 1.93 8.27 -10.01
C LEU A 100 3.14 7.33 -9.97
N ALA A 101 2.92 6.03 -10.14
CA ALA A 101 4.01 5.06 -10.10
C ALA A 101 3.67 3.77 -10.85
N ILE A 102 4.69 3.02 -11.24
CA ILE A 102 4.56 1.60 -11.58
C ILE A 102 4.75 0.75 -10.31
N GLY A 103 4.32 -0.51 -10.33
CA GLY A 103 4.65 -1.46 -9.25
C GLY A 103 6.13 -1.88 -9.28
N GLY A 104 6.59 -2.49 -8.19
CA GLY A 104 7.94 -3.06 -8.08
C GLY A 104 8.94 -2.18 -7.32
N SER A 105 10.09 -2.77 -7.00
CA SER A 105 11.10 -2.23 -6.08
C SER A 105 12.29 -1.58 -6.77
N ASN A 106 12.47 -1.82 -8.07
CA ASN A 106 13.58 -1.24 -8.84
C ASN A 106 13.17 0.13 -9.41
N PRO A 107 13.81 1.24 -8.98
CA PRO A 107 13.49 2.58 -9.49
C PRO A 107 13.91 2.80 -10.95
N TYR A 108 14.76 1.92 -11.50
CA TYR A 108 15.25 1.97 -12.88
C TYR A 108 14.54 0.97 -13.80
N ALA A 109 13.45 0.35 -13.33
CA ALA A 109 12.69 -0.59 -14.14
C ALA A 109 12.10 0.10 -15.39
N PRO A 110 12.14 -0.54 -16.57
CA PRO A 110 11.39 -0.06 -17.73
C PRO A 110 9.89 0.01 -17.40
N ASP A 111 9.21 1.07 -17.84
CA ASP A 111 7.79 1.29 -17.55
C ASP A 111 6.87 0.17 -18.06
N ALA A 112 7.27 -0.52 -19.13
CA ALA A 112 6.56 -1.65 -19.71
C ALA A 112 6.77 -2.97 -18.94
N SER A 113 7.73 -3.03 -18.01
CA SER A 113 8.10 -4.29 -17.33
C SER A 113 7.08 -4.74 -16.27
N VAL A 114 6.21 -3.83 -15.82
CA VAL A 114 5.16 -4.11 -14.84
C VAL A 114 3.84 -3.59 -15.40
N PRO A 115 2.75 -4.39 -15.41
CA PRO A 115 1.48 -3.98 -16.00
C PRO A 115 0.67 -3.01 -15.11
N VAL A 116 0.97 -3.00 -13.81
CA VAL A 116 0.26 -2.19 -12.81
C VAL A 116 0.75 -0.74 -12.84
N ARG A 117 -0.19 0.18 -12.96
CA ARG A 117 -0.05 1.62 -12.65
C ARG A 117 -0.72 1.93 -11.33
N SER A 118 -0.23 2.96 -10.66
CA SER A 118 -0.58 3.34 -9.29
C SER A 118 -0.82 4.84 -9.21
N LEU A 119 -1.78 5.25 -8.39
CA LEU A 119 -2.07 6.64 -8.05
C LEU A 119 -2.26 6.74 -6.54
N ALA A 120 -1.42 7.50 -5.88
CA ALA A 120 -1.61 7.88 -4.48
C ALA A 120 -1.95 9.37 -4.41
N LEU A 121 -2.92 9.74 -3.56
CA LEU A 121 -3.33 11.12 -3.36
C LEU A 121 -3.30 11.46 -1.87
N GLN A 122 -2.92 12.69 -1.57
CA GLN A 122 -3.04 13.33 -0.27
C GLN A 122 -3.77 14.65 -0.48
N LEU A 123 -4.96 14.76 0.12
CA LEU A 123 -5.79 15.94 0.14
C LEU A 123 -5.67 16.59 1.51
N ARG A 124 -5.43 17.90 1.55
CA ARG A 124 -5.31 18.66 2.81
C ARG A 124 -6.27 19.84 2.79
N THR A 125 -7.24 19.81 3.69
CA THR A 125 -8.23 20.89 3.79
C THR A 125 -7.66 22.12 4.50
N ALA A 126 -8.36 23.24 4.42
CA ALA A 126 -7.96 24.49 5.08
C ALA A 126 -7.88 24.36 6.61
N SER A 127 -8.64 23.44 7.23
CA SER A 127 -8.57 23.16 8.67
C SER A 127 -7.33 22.34 9.05
N GLY A 128 -6.59 21.83 8.07
CA GLY A 128 -5.48 20.91 8.27
C GLY A 128 -5.88 19.43 8.29
N GLN A 129 -7.16 19.08 8.11
CA GLN A 129 -7.57 17.68 7.96
C GLN A 129 -6.91 17.08 6.72
N GLU A 130 -6.39 15.86 6.87
CA GLU A 130 -5.70 15.15 5.82
C GLU A 130 -6.41 13.86 5.45
N TRP A 131 -6.66 13.67 4.17
CA TRP A 131 -7.21 12.45 3.61
C TRP A 131 -6.23 11.86 2.60
N ARG A 132 -5.88 10.58 2.79
CA ARG A 132 -4.91 9.88 1.93
C ARG A 132 -5.53 8.64 1.32
N THR A 133 -5.21 8.39 0.06
CA THR A 133 -5.57 7.15 -0.61
C THR A 133 -4.42 6.65 -1.47
N GLY A 134 -4.22 5.34 -1.48
CA GLY A 134 -3.35 4.64 -2.42
C GLY A 134 -4.21 3.72 -3.28
N MET A 135 -4.10 3.85 -4.59
CA MET A 135 -4.93 3.17 -5.57
C MET A 135 -4.05 2.55 -6.65
N ASN A 136 -4.53 1.46 -7.25
CA ASN A 136 -3.88 0.82 -8.37
C ASN A 136 -4.88 0.51 -9.48
N THR A 137 -4.36 0.25 -10.66
CA THR A 137 -5.16 -0.17 -11.82
C THR A 137 -5.96 -1.48 -11.62
N PRO A 138 -5.42 -2.55 -11.00
CA PRO A 138 -6.23 -3.70 -10.64
C PRO A 138 -7.32 -3.32 -9.63
N PRO A 139 -8.57 -3.80 -9.79
CA PRO A 139 -9.64 -3.58 -8.82
C PRO A 139 -9.53 -4.50 -7.59
N VAL A 140 -8.65 -5.50 -7.63
CA VAL A 140 -8.44 -6.51 -6.59
C VAL A 140 -6.96 -6.78 -6.40
N LEU A 141 -6.57 -7.36 -5.27
CA LEU A 141 -5.23 -7.89 -5.05
C LEU A 141 -5.21 -9.43 -5.15
N PRO A 142 -4.03 -10.03 -5.35
CA PRO A 142 -3.87 -11.48 -5.36
C PRO A 142 -4.20 -12.13 -4.01
N VAL A 143 -4.09 -11.40 -2.92
CA VAL A 143 -4.19 -11.92 -1.56
C VAL A 143 -4.96 -10.94 -0.68
N SER A 144 -5.57 -11.47 0.39
CA SER A 144 -6.42 -10.72 1.33
C SER A 144 -5.75 -10.45 2.68
N THR A 145 -4.55 -10.98 2.91
CA THR A 145 -3.82 -10.86 4.18
C THR A 145 -2.39 -10.34 3.98
N ILE A 146 -1.80 -9.81 5.04
CA ILE A 146 -0.40 -9.33 5.03
C ILE A 146 0.54 -10.52 4.89
N GLU A 147 0.21 -11.64 5.52
CA GLU A 147 0.95 -12.90 5.45
C GLU A 147 0.96 -13.44 4.02
N GLY A 148 -0.20 -13.49 3.35
CA GLY A 148 -0.28 -13.91 1.95
C GLY A 148 0.49 -12.97 1.03
N PHE A 149 0.53 -11.67 1.33
CA PHE A 149 1.35 -10.72 0.57
C PHE A 149 2.84 -10.97 0.76
N PHE A 150 3.27 -11.25 1.98
CA PHE A 150 4.65 -11.64 2.26
C PHE A 150 5.03 -12.93 1.52
N GLU A 151 4.18 -13.94 1.55
CA GLU A 151 4.35 -15.20 0.80
C GLU A 151 4.40 -14.96 -0.71
N GLN A 152 3.59 -14.03 -1.23
CA GLN A 152 3.64 -13.63 -2.64
C GLN A 152 5.00 -13.04 -3.01
N VAL A 153 5.54 -12.12 -2.18
CA VAL A 153 6.85 -11.52 -2.42
C VAL A 153 7.93 -12.59 -2.39
N LEU A 154 7.89 -13.54 -1.44
CA LEU A 154 8.81 -14.67 -1.38
C LEU A 154 8.74 -15.56 -2.64
N ALA A 155 7.52 -15.91 -3.08
CA ALA A 155 7.31 -16.73 -4.27
C ALA A 155 7.76 -16.02 -5.56
N SER A 156 7.71 -14.68 -5.56
CA SER A 156 8.13 -13.83 -6.68
C SER A 156 9.63 -13.53 -6.70
N LYS A 157 10.43 -14.13 -5.81
CA LYS A 157 11.89 -13.94 -5.80
C LYS A 157 12.50 -14.36 -7.13
N PRO A 158 13.21 -13.46 -7.83
CA PRO A 158 13.91 -13.81 -9.06
C PRO A 158 14.99 -14.87 -8.81
N ASP A 159 15.04 -15.88 -9.68
CA ASP A 159 16.15 -16.81 -9.74
C ASP A 159 17.41 -16.09 -10.28
N PRO A 160 18.58 -16.22 -9.63
CA PRO A 160 19.78 -15.50 -10.04
C PRO A 160 20.29 -15.82 -11.46
N ALA A 161 20.02 -17.02 -11.98
CA ALA A 161 20.46 -17.43 -13.30
C ALA A 161 19.52 -16.89 -14.41
N THR A 162 18.22 -16.78 -14.13
CA THR A 162 17.23 -16.37 -15.14
C THR A 162 16.74 -14.93 -15.00
N GLY A 163 16.92 -14.32 -13.83
CA GLY A 163 16.36 -13.01 -13.49
C GLY A 163 14.84 -12.98 -13.37
N LYS A 164 14.18 -14.14 -13.37
CA LYS A 164 12.71 -14.29 -13.33
C LYS A 164 12.27 -15.14 -12.13
N PRO A 165 11.04 -14.98 -11.62
CA PRO A 165 10.52 -15.86 -10.59
C PRO A 165 10.49 -17.33 -11.04
N ASP A 166 10.73 -18.24 -10.11
CA ASP A 166 10.58 -19.70 -10.34
C ASP A 166 9.10 -20.05 -10.58
N PRO A 167 8.74 -20.59 -11.76
CA PRO A 167 7.36 -20.97 -12.07
C PRO A 167 6.75 -21.96 -11.08
N ALA A 168 7.53 -22.90 -10.54
CA ALA A 168 7.04 -23.90 -9.60
C ALA A 168 6.66 -23.26 -8.25
N ARG A 169 7.44 -22.28 -7.79
CA ARG A 169 7.13 -21.51 -6.57
C ARG A 169 5.87 -20.67 -6.75
N LEU A 170 5.74 -20.00 -7.89
CA LEU A 170 4.53 -19.24 -8.20
C LEU A 170 3.30 -20.15 -8.29
N GLN A 171 3.42 -21.33 -8.90
CA GLN A 171 2.33 -22.30 -8.98
C GLN A 171 1.91 -22.80 -7.59
N ALA A 172 2.88 -23.16 -6.74
CA ALA A 172 2.61 -23.59 -5.37
C ALA A 172 1.93 -22.48 -4.55
N PHE A 173 2.40 -21.23 -4.68
CA PHE A 173 1.76 -20.07 -4.08
C PHE A 173 0.30 -19.93 -4.54
N PHE A 174 0.03 -19.95 -5.85
CA PHE A 174 -1.34 -19.81 -6.36
C PHE A 174 -2.26 -20.97 -5.97
N ALA A 175 -1.73 -22.16 -5.74
CA ALA A 175 -2.48 -23.30 -5.21
C ALA A 175 -2.84 -23.11 -3.73
N ALA A 176 -1.94 -22.51 -2.94
CA ALA A 176 -2.17 -22.16 -1.54
C ALA A 176 -3.11 -20.96 -1.35
N HIS A 177 -3.20 -20.08 -2.35
CA HIS A 177 -4.04 -18.86 -2.33
C HIS A 177 -5.12 -18.89 -3.43
N PRO A 178 -6.16 -19.73 -3.31
CA PRO A 178 -7.23 -19.82 -4.31
C PRO A 178 -7.98 -18.48 -4.49
N GLU A 179 -8.00 -17.60 -3.49
CA GLU A 179 -8.56 -16.25 -3.56
C GLU A 179 -7.91 -15.38 -4.65
N SER A 180 -6.67 -15.70 -5.05
CA SER A 180 -5.96 -14.99 -6.12
C SER A 180 -6.56 -15.19 -7.52
N ALA A 181 -7.54 -16.08 -7.69
CA ALA A 181 -8.17 -16.37 -8.98
C ALA A 181 -8.72 -15.11 -9.68
N ALA A 182 -9.38 -14.22 -8.94
CA ALA A 182 -9.94 -12.98 -9.51
C ALA A 182 -8.84 -12.05 -10.05
N PHE A 183 -7.72 -11.92 -9.31
CA PHE A 183 -6.57 -11.15 -9.77
C PHE A 183 -5.92 -11.78 -10.99
N ARG A 184 -5.74 -13.12 -11.02
CA ARG A 184 -5.15 -13.80 -12.17
C ARG A 184 -6.00 -13.66 -13.43
N GLN A 185 -7.32 -13.70 -13.30
CA GLN A 185 -8.24 -13.43 -14.41
C GLN A 185 -8.08 -12.01 -14.92
N TRP A 186 -8.09 -11.01 -14.01
CA TRP A 186 -7.81 -9.62 -14.37
C TRP A 186 -6.46 -9.47 -15.08
N ALA A 187 -5.39 -10.09 -14.55
CA ALA A 187 -4.05 -9.99 -15.10
C ALA A 187 -3.93 -10.58 -16.51
N LYS A 188 -4.68 -11.66 -16.79
CA LYS A 188 -4.75 -12.30 -18.12
C LYS A 188 -5.41 -11.39 -19.15
N ASP A 189 -6.47 -10.68 -18.77
CA ASP A 189 -7.27 -9.86 -19.68
C ASP A 189 -6.74 -8.42 -19.79
N ASN A 190 -5.96 -7.98 -18.80
CA ASN A 190 -5.46 -6.63 -18.71
C ASN A 190 -4.46 -6.31 -19.83
N LYS A 191 -4.81 -5.31 -20.64
CA LYS A 191 -3.86 -4.61 -21.50
C LYS A 191 -3.32 -3.43 -20.68
N PRO A 192 -2.01 -3.32 -20.42
CA PRO A 192 -1.48 -2.18 -19.67
C PRO A 192 -1.74 -0.89 -20.44
N SER A 193 -2.10 0.17 -19.74
CA SER A 193 -2.24 1.49 -20.35
C SER A 193 -0.87 2.03 -20.82
N ASN A 194 -0.91 2.81 -21.92
CA ASN A 194 0.23 3.56 -22.45
C ASN A 194 0.53 4.90 -21.72
N SER A 195 -0.21 5.25 -20.68
CA SER A 195 -0.11 6.55 -20.01
C SER A 195 -0.56 6.47 -18.55
N PHE A 196 -0.02 7.33 -17.69
CA PHE A 196 -0.64 7.52 -16.38
C PHE A 196 -1.98 8.27 -16.48
N ALA A 197 -2.24 8.99 -17.57
CA ALA A 197 -3.36 9.91 -17.71
C ALA A 197 -4.72 9.24 -17.98
N ASN A 198 -4.72 8.00 -18.47
CA ASN A 198 -5.91 7.38 -19.07
C ASN A 198 -6.29 6.03 -18.46
N ALA A 199 -5.70 5.68 -17.32
CA ALA A 199 -6.05 4.48 -16.57
C ALA A 199 -7.01 4.81 -15.41
N THR A 200 -7.96 3.91 -15.15
CA THR A 200 -8.77 3.95 -13.93
C THR A 200 -7.96 3.43 -12.75
N TYR A 201 -7.97 4.14 -11.63
CA TYR A 201 -7.27 3.74 -10.41
C TYR A 201 -8.27 3.38 -9.32
N ASN A 202 -8.24 2.14 -8.86
CA ASN A 202 -9.18 1.57 -7.90
C ASN A 202 -8.61 1.58 -6.47
N SER A 203 -9.48 1.81 -5.48
CA SER A 203 -9.16 1.74 -4.06
C SER A 203 -8.75 0.35 -3.59
N ILE A 204 -9.13 -0.69 -4.36
CA ILE A 204 -9.01 -2.13 -4.06
C ILE A 204 -9.86 -2.50 -2.84
N ASN A 205 -9.47 -1.96 -1.68
CA ASN A 205 -10.12 -2.17 -0.41
C ASN A 205 -11.50 -1.51 -0.37
N ALA A 206 -12.40 -2.12 0.39
CA ALA A 206 -13.60 -1.46 0.87
C ALA A 206 -13.25 -0.62 2.10
N PHE A 207 -13.81 0.58 2.16
CA PHE A 207 -13.68 1.52 3.27
C PHE A 207 -15.05 1.76 3.89
N ARG A 208 -15.07 2.26 5.12
CA ARG A 208 -16.30 2.64 5.81
C ARG A 208 -16.36 4.16 5.93
N LEU A 209 -17.25 4.79 5.17
CA LEU A 209 -17.61 6.18 5.41
C LEU A 209 -18.54 6.25 6.61
N VAL A 210 -18.45 7.34 7.36
CA VAL A 210 -19.23 7.54 8.59
C VAL A 210 -19.75 8.96 8.61
N ASP A 211 -21.06 9.10 8.59
CA ASP A 211 -21.76 10.39 8.55
C ASP A 211 -21.73 11.13 9.90
N GLY A 212 -22.41 12.28 9.95
CA GLY A 212 -22.50 13.13 11.14
C GLY A 212 -23.25 12.49 12.32
N ASP A 213 -24.15 11.54 12.03
CA ASP A 213 -24.92 10.80 13.04
C ASP A 213 -24.18 9.52 13.51
N GLY A 214 -23.00 9.25 12.96
CA GLY A 214 -22.18 8.07 13.27
C GLY A 214 -22.59 6.81 12.51
N LYS A 215 -23.55 6.88 11.59
CA LYS A 215 -23.97 5.74 10.77
C LYS A 215 -22.91 5.49 9.68
N GLY A 216 -22.61 4.22 9.48
CA GLY A 216 -21.57 3.80 8.55
C GLY A 216 -22.12 3.18 7.26
N ARG A 217 -21.42 3.42 6.16
CA ARG A 217 -21.67 2.78 4.86
C ARG A 217 -20.35 2.29 4.26
N TYR A 218 -20.36 1.06 3.74
CA TYR A 218 -19.20 0.53 3.03
C TYR A 218 -19.19 1.01 1.58
N VAL A 219 -17.98 1.30 1.10
CA VAL A 219 -17.77 1.91 -0.21
C VAL A 219 -16.41 1.48 -0.76
N ARG A 220 -16.33 1.36 -2.08
CA ARG A 220 -15.08 1.39 -2.85
C ARG A 220 -15.06 2.64 -3.71
N TRP A 221 -13.88 3.09 -4.10
CA TRP A 221 -13.78 4.22 -5.01
C TRP A 221 -12.81 3.99 -6.15
N ALA A 222 -13.00 4.74 -7.22
CA ALA A 222 -12.09 4.81 -8.34
C ALA A 222 -11.83 6.25 -8.74
N MET A 223 -10.63 6.51 -9.28
CA MET A 223 -10.34 7.72 -10.05
C MET A 223 -10.46 7.37 -11.53
N GLU A 224 -11.54 7.82 -12.16
CA GLU A 224 -11.84 7.56 -13.57
C GLU A 224 -11.35 8.73 -14.44
N PRO A 225 -10.48 8.50 -15.43
CA PRO A 225 -9.89 9.56 -16.23
C PRO A 225 -10.89 10.15 -17.24
N GLU A 226 -10.80 11.46 -17.50
CA GLU A 226 -11.44 12.06 -18.68
C GLU A 226 -10.69 11.69 -19.98
N THR A 227 -9.40 11.39 -19.88
CA THR A 227 -8.57 11.00 -21.03
C THR A 227 -9.00 9.61 -21.53
N PRO A 228 -9.34 9.43 -22.82
CA PRO A 228 -9.72 8.13 -23.36
C PRO A 228 -8.62 7.08 -23.16
N TYR A 229 -9.04 5.89 -22.73
CA TYR A 229 -8.14 4.77 -22.51
C TYR A 229 -7.48 4.32 -23.82
N GLN A 230 -6.16 4.14 -23.78
CA GLN A 230 -5.38 3.54 -24.85
C GLN A 230 -4.42 2.50 -24.28
N PRO A 231 -4.45 1.25 -24.77
CA PRO A 231 -3.52 0.24 -24.35
C PRO A 231 -2.13 0.54 -24.93
N LEU A 232 -1.09 0.05 -24.25
CA LEU A 232 0.26 0.00 -24.79
C LEU A 232 0.24 -0.96 -26.00
N ALA A 233 0.62 -0.44 -27.18
CA ALA A 233 0.45 -1.12 -28.46
C ALA A 233 1.55 -2.16 -28.78
N GLY A 234 2.46 -2.44 -27.85
CA GLY A 234 3.60 -3.34 -28.04
C GLY A 234 4.72 -3.05 -27.04
N GLU A 235 5.95 -3.38 -27.42
CA GLU A 235 7.12 -2.95 -26.66
C GLU A 235 7.30 -1.43 -26.78
N ALA A 236 7.71 -0.79 -25.69
CA ALA A 236 8.08 0.62 -25.67
C ALA A 236 9.61 0.73 -25.74
N ASP A 237 10.12 1.37 -26.78
CA ASP A 237 11.56 1.64 -26.92
C ASP A 237 12.06 2.57 -25.80
N ASP A 238 11.22 3.53 -25.43
CA ASP A 238 11.45 4.45 -24.33
C ASP A 238 11.10 3.78 -22.99
N LYS A 239 12.12 3.56 -22.15
CA LYS A 239 11.97 2.95 -20.82
C LYS A 239 11.22 3.84 -19.83
N ASP A 240 11.11 5.14 -20.12
CA ASP A 240 10.51 6.19 -19.27
C ASP A 240 9.30 6.85 -19.95
N PHE A 241 8.65 6.15 -20.90
CA PHE A 241 7.57 6.69 -21.71
C PHE A 241 6.41 7.26 -20.89
N LEU A 242 6.11 6.72 -19.70
CA LEU A 242 5.02 7.23 -18.87
C LEU A 242 5.36 8.60 -18.29
N ALA A 243 6.63 8.84 -17.96
CA ALA A 243 7.11 10.12 -17.47
C ALA A 243 7.09 11.18 -18.58
N HIS A 244 7.62 10.82 -19.75
CA HIS A 244 7.66 11.70 -20.90
C HIS A 244 6.26 12.06 -21.42
N ASP A 245 5.34 11.08 -21.53
CA ASP A 245 3.93 11.33 -21.89
C ASP A 245 3.24 12.25 -20.86
N LEU A 246 3.41 12.00 -19.56
CA LEU A 246 2.83 12.83 -18.52
C LEU A 246 3.29 14.29 -18.63
N LEU A 247 4.59 14.52 -18.77
CA LEU A 247 5.17 15.86 -18.92
C LEU A 247 4.63 16.55 -20.18
N GLN A 248 4.60 15.85 -21.31
CA GLN A 248 4.09 16.40 -22.57
C GLN A 248 2.61 16.80 -22.47
N ARG A 249 1.77 16.01 -21.79
CA ARG A 249 0.36 16.35 -21.59
C ARG A 249 0.17 17.54 -20.68
N LEU A 250 0.91 17.58 -19.56
CA LEU A 250 0.82 18.68 -18.59
C LEU A 250 1.27 20.03 -19.17
N GLN A 251 2.13 20.03 -20.19
CA GLN A 251 2.45 21.25 -20.96
C GLN A 251 1.26 21.79 -21.77
N ARG A 252 0.27 20.95 -22.09
CA ARG A 252 -0.92 21.33 -22.88
C ARG A 252 -2.11 21.70 -22.00
N GLY A 253 -2.10 21.30 -20.73
CA GLY A 253 -3.17 21.62 -19.79
C GLY A 253 -3.30 20.61 -18.65
N PRO A 254 -4.24 20.84 -17.73
CA PRO A 254 -4.48 19.94 -16.61
C PRO A 254 -5.05 18.60 -17.09
N LEU A 255 -4.65 17.52 -16.41
CA LEU A 255 -5.26 16.21 -16.52
C LEU A 255 -6.35 16.06 -15.46
N ARG A 256 -7.44 15.36 -15.80
CA ARG A 256 -8.62 15.25 -14.94
C ARG A 256 -9.07 13.81 -14.75
N TRP A 257 -9.51 13.56 -13.54
CA TRP A 257 -10.16 12.32 -13.12
C TRP A 257 -11.35 12.64 -12.25
N HIS A 258 -12.38 11.80 -12.30
CA HIS A 258 -13.52 11.81 -11.41
C HIS A 258 -13.32 10.81 -10.27
N LEU A 259 -13.46 11.26 -9.03
CA LEU A 259 -13.59 10.36 -7.89
C LEU A 259 -15.02 9.79 -7.88
N VAL A 260 -15.15 8.52 -8.21
CA VAL A 260 -16.43 7.80 -8.24
C VAL A 260 -16.51 6.88 -7.03
N LEU A 261 -17.51 7.08 -6.18
CA LEU A 261 -17.80 6.20 -5.05
C LEU A 261 -18.84 5.15 -5.48
N THR A 262 -18.51 3.87 -5.29
CA THR A 262 -19.45 2.76 -5.40
C THR A 262 -19.90 2.37 -3.99
N LEU A 263 -21.19 2.55 -3.72
CA LEU A 263 -21.81 2.15 -2.45
C LEU A 263 -22.17 0.66 -2.48
N ALA A 264 -22.05 0.00 -1.33
CA ALA A 264 -22.56 -1.36 -1.14
C ALA A 264 -24.09 -1.39 -1.01
#